data_AF-A0A377KJZ2-F1
#
_entry.id   AF-A0A377KJZ2-F1
#
_cell.length_a   1.000
_cell.length_b   1.000
_cell.length_c   1.000
_cell.angle_alpha   90.00
_cell.angle_beta   90.00
_cell.angle_gamma   90.00
#
_symmetry.space_group_name_H-M   'P 1'
#
loop_
_entity.id
_entity.type
_entity.pdbx_description
1 polymer ?
#
loop_
_entity_poly.entity_id
_entity_poly.type
_entity_poly.pdbx_seq_one_letter_code
_entity_poly.pdbx_strand_id
1 'polypeptide(L)'
;MFGFSIFMNEPLTEEKKAYIKQMADSGFQGIFTSMHIPEDDPTAYKKRLMALGECAKNHQLDLMVDISGDALSRAGFSFEDLKPLKQIGVTGLRMDYHISNQQIADWSHQIKISLNASTITAQDVQELEEAKADFTQLEAWHNYYPRPETGLDYQWYAKKNRWLKEQGFTIQGFVPGDKDLRGPVYQGLPTLEKHRNIHPLAAAIELAACQTDLVYIGDGGLSEEVREQFLIYQQEQSILLHIDVIDHEFCEYVLGNHTNRQDDARDVLRSADARFREIPYIPVRDTNERKKGSVTLDNEKYCRYMGEIQITKRDLPADEKVNRVARVIEEELPLLEQIHAGVNFKLIKKEKKAN
;
A
#
# COMPACT_ATOMS: atom_id res chain seq x y z
N MET A 1 -1.94 8.28 -3.53
CA MET A 1 -1.34 7.65 -4.73
C MET A 1 -0.56 6.41 -4.30
N PHE A 2 -0.56 5.34 -5.11
CA PHE A 2 0.25 4.15 -4.83
C PHE A 2 1.47 4.04 -5.75
N GLY A 3 2.59 3.60 -5.17
CA GLY A 3 3.82 3.29 -5.89
C GLY A 3 4.46 1.99 -5.41
N PHE A 4 5.57 1.59 -6.00
CA PHE A 4 6.25 0.34 -5.66
C PHE A 4 7.76 0.44 -5.88
N SER A 5 8.49 -0.49 -5.27
CA SER A 5 9.95 -0.48 -5.32
C SER A 5 10.50 -1.43 -6.39
N ILE A 6 11.53 -0.97 -7.10
CA ILE A 6 12.35 -1.79 -7.99
C ILE A 6 13.81 -1.63 -7.56
N PHE A 7 14.47 -2.73 -7.23
CA PHE A 7 15.87 -2.73 -6.81
C PHE A 7 16.77 -3.10 -7.99
N MET A 8 17.79 -2.27 -8.25
CA MET A 8 18.69 -2.42 -9.39
C MET A 8 19.97 -3.21 -9.06
N ASN A 9 19.92 -4.08 -8.05
CA ASN A 9 21.04 -4.94 -7.67
C ASN A 9 21.41 -5.90 -8.81
N GLU A 10 20.43 -6.25 -9.65
CA GLU A 10 20.56 -7.08 -10.84
C GLU A 10 20.05 -6.34 -12.09
N PRO A 11 20.40 -6.80 -13.31
CA PRO A 11 19.81 -6.28 -14.54
C PRO A 11 18.29 -6.42 -14.57
N LEU A 12 17.62 -5.49 -15.25
CA LEU A 12 16.17 -5.55 -15.42
C LEU A 12 15.79 -6.69 -16.38
N THR A 13 15.30 -7.80 -15.83
CA THR A 13 14.84 -8.97 -16.58
C THR A 13 13.48 -8.73 -17.25
N GLU A 14 13.12 -9.57 -18.22
CA GLU A 14 11.78 -9.52 -18.84
C GLU A 14 10.67 -9.81 -17.82
N GLU A 15 10.91 -10.67 -16.84
CA GLU A 15 9.98 -10.91 -15.73
C GLU A 15 9.75 -9.64 -14.91
N LYS A 16 10.81 -8.87 -14.62
CA LYS A 16 10.69 -7.62 -13.86
C LYS A 16 9.99 -6.52 -14.67
N LYS A 17 10.22 -6.46 -15.99
CA LYS A 17 9.45 -5.58 -16.89
C LYS A 17 7.97 -5.95 -16.92
N ALA A 18 7.66 -7.24 -17.01
CA ALA A 18 6.29 -7.72 -16.94
C ALA A 18 5.62 -7.37 -15.60
N TYR A 19 6.36 -7.50 -14.49
CA TYR A 19 5.89 -7.05 -13.17
C TYR A 19 5.62 -5.53 -13.12
N ILE A 20 6.54 -4.69 -13.64
CA ILE A 20 6.33 -3.24 -13.74
C ILE A 20 5.04 -2.92 -14.52
N LYS A 21 4.84 -3.59 -15.66
CA LYS A 21 3.61 -3.45 -16.45
C LYS A 21 2.38 -3.84 -15.64
N GLN A 22 2.40 -4.98 -14.95
CA GLN A 22 1.28 -5.44 -14.12
C GLN A 22 0.94 -4.47 -12.99
N MET A 23 1.95 -3.88 -12.35
CA MET A 23 1.75 -2.84 -11.33
C MET A 23 1.11 -1.59 -11.93
N ALA A 24 1.58 -1.12 -13.08
CA ALA A 24 0.99 0.02 -13.79
C ALA A 24 -0.47 -0.25 -14.21
N ASP A 25 -0.74 -1.43 -14.79
CA ASP A 25 -2.11 -1.86 -15.15
C ASP A 25 -3.03 -1.96 -13.93
N SER A 26 -2.46 -2.21 -12.73
CA SER A 26 -3.17 -2.23 -11.44
C SER A 26 -3.33 -0.83 -10.81
N GLY A 27 -2.99 0.24 -11.54
CA GLY A 27 -3.20 1.63 -11.14
C GLY A 27 -2.06 2.24 -10.29
N PHE A 28 -0.94 1.54 -10.09
CA PHE A 28 0.24 2.13 -9.45
C PHE A 28 0.89 3.16 -10.39
N GLN A 29 1.35 4.29 -9.84
CA GLN A 29 1.74 5.46 -10.64
C GLN A 29 3.21 5.85 -10.49
N GLY A 30 3.96 5.20 -9.60
CA GLY A 30 5.35 5.55 -9.37
C GLY A 30 6.23 4.40 -8.91
N ILE A 31 7.50 4.50 -9.28
CA ILE A 31 8.59 3.60 -8.92
C ILE A 31 9.53 4.33 -7.96
N PHE A 32 9.86 3.66 -6.87
CA PHE A 32 11.01 4.01 -6.04
C PHE A 32 12.16 3.06 -6.36
N THR A 33 13.36 3.59 -6.48
CA THR A 33 14.57 2.77 -6.54
C THR A 33 15.65 3.36 -5.66
N SER A 34 16.30 2.50 -4.88
CA SER A 34 17.47 2.88 -4.08
C SER A 34 18.72 2.28 -4.70
N MET A 35 19.68 3.14 -4.99
CA MET A 35 20.94 2.77 -5.62
C MET A 35 21.93 2.33 -4.53
N HIS A 36 22.00 1.03 -4.28
CA HIS A 36 23.11 0.36 -3.60
C HIS A 36 23.61 -0.75 -4.51
N ILE A 37 24.42 -0.39 -5.50
CA ILE A 37 25.12 -1.36 -6.35
C ILE A 37 26.54 -1.48 -5.77
N PRO A 38 27.16 -2.67 -5.80
CA PRO A 38 28.57 -2.81 -5.43
C PRO A 38 29.46 -1.81 -6.19
N GLU A 39 30.52 -1.33 -5.56
CA GLU A 39 31.39 -0.26 -6.10
C GLU A 39 32.09 -0.64 -7.41
N ASP A 40 32.09 -1.93 -7.77
CA ASP A 40 32.97 -2.51 -8.79
C ASP A 40 32.46 -2.45 -10.26
N ASP A 41 31.26 -1.92 -10.56
CA ASP A 41 30.82 -1.75 -11.96
C ASP A 41 30.00 -0.46 -12.22
N PRO A 42 30.65 0.72 -12.31
CA PRO A 42 30.04 2.01 -12.66
C PRO A 42 29.25 2.00 -13.99
N THR A 43 29.65 1.17 -14.95
CA THR A 43 29.00 1.13 -16.27
C THR A 43 27.66 0.40 -16.25
N ALA A 44 27.50 -0.60 -15.38
CA ALA A 44 26.21 -1.23 -15.14
C ALA A 44 25.18 -0.26 -14.57
N TYR A 45 25.57 0.74 -13.77
CA TYR A 45 24.64 1.72 -13.19
C TYR A 45 23.87 2.45 -14.28
N LYS A 46 24.60 3.10 -15.19
CA LYS A 46 24.01 3.90 -16.26
C LYS A 46 23.08 3.04 -17.11
N LYS A 47 23.51 1.83 -17.49
CA LYS A 47 22.72 0.91 -18.30
C LYS A 47 21.42 0.47 -17.59
N ARG A 48 21.50 0.12 -16.30
CA ARG A 48 20.33 -0.33 -15.52
C ARG A 48 19.35 0.81 -15.27
N LEU A 49 19.83 1.99 -14.90
CA LEU A 49 18.99 3.17 -14.70
C LEU A 49 18.32 3.60 -16.00
N MET A 50 19.04 3.58 -17.13
CA MET A 50 18.45 3.85 -18.45
C MET A 50 17.35 2.84 -18.78
N ALA A 51 17.59 1.55 -18.57
CA ALA A 51 16.58 0.51 -18.83
C ALA A 51 15.35 0.67 -17.93
N LEU A 52 15.53 0.97 -16.64
CA LEU A 52 14.42 1.21 -15.71
C LEU A 52 13.66 2.49 -16.08
N GLY A 53 14.36 3.58 -16.39
CA GLY A 53 13.75 4.85 -16.76
C GLY A 53 12.97 4.77 -18.08
N GLU A 54 13.50 4.06 -19.08
CA GLU A 54 12.78 3.78 -20.33
C GLU A 54 11.51 2.95 -20.06
N CYS A 55 11.61 1.92 -19.22
CA CYS A 55 10.45 1.12 -18.82
C CYS A 55 9.40 1.97 -18.07
N ALA A 56 9.83 2.81 -17.12
CA ALA A 56 8.95 3.72 -16.40
C ALA A 56 8.22 4.67 -17.35
N LYS A 57 8.94 5.30 -18.30
CA LYS A 57 8.34 6.17 -19.33
C LYS A 57 7.30 5.46 -20.18
N ASN A 58 7.60 4.26 -20.64
CA ASN A 58 6.69 3.47 -21.49
C ASN A 58 5.36 3.15 -20.76
N HIS A 59 5.40 3.08 -19.43
CA HIS A 59 4.23 2.84 -18.58
C HIS A 59 3.71 4.10 -17.86
N GLN A 60 4.22 5.29 -18.20
CA GLN A 60 3.83 6.58 -17.61
C GLN A 60 3.96 6.60 -16.08
N LEU A 61 4.99 5.94 -15.56
CA LEU A 61 5.30 5.89 -14.14
C LEU A 61 6.28 6.99 -13.76
N ASP A 62 6.03 7.65 -12.63
CA ASP A 62 7.05 8.45 -11.95
C ASP A 62 8.22 7.56 -11.51
N LEU A 63 9.43 8.11 -11.49
CA LEU A 63 10.63 7.41 -11.04
C LEU A 63 11.41 8.29 -10.06
N MET A 64 11.26 7.96 -8.78
CA MET A 64 12.04 8.52 -7.68
C MET A 64 13.30 7.68 -7.46
N VAL A 65 14.45 8.32 -7.54
CA VAL A 65 15.76 7.66 -7.43
C VAL A 65 16.48 8.15 -6.17
N ASP A 66 16.75 7.24 -5.25
CA ASP A 66 17.59 7.47 -4.07
C ASP A 66 19.04 7.13 -4.39
N ILE A 67 19.88 8.17 -4.43
CA ILE A 67 21.27 8.08 -4.86
C ILE A 67 22.14 9.14 -4.19
N SER A 68 23.35 8.72 -3.77
CA SER A 68 24.39 9.64 -3.29
C SER A 68 25.10 10.37 -4.44
N GLY A 69 25.67 11.54 -4.16
CA GLY A 69 26.38 12.32 -5.19
C GLY A 69 27.57 11.60 -5.82
N ASP A 70 28.30 10.80 -5.05
CA ASP A 70 29.41 9.99 -5.57
C ASP A 70 28.91 8.91 -6.54
N ALA A 71 27.80 8.23 -6.19
CA ALA A 71 27.20 7.23 -7.06
C ALA A 71 26.65 7.88 -8.34
N LEU A 72 26.09 9.08 -8.26
CA LEU A 72 25.56 9.79 -9.42
C LEU A 72 26.67 10.17 -10.41
N SER A 73 27.76 10.70 -9.87
CA SER A 73 28.96 11.05 -10.63
C SER A 73 29.58 9.83 -11.31
N ARG A 74 29.68 8.69 -10.58
CA ARG A 74 30.15 7.41 -11.15
C ARG A 74 29.25 6.86 -12.25
N ALA A 75 27.95 7.10 -12.18
CA ALA A 75 27.00 6.75 -13.24
C ALA A 75 27.09 7.67 -14.48
N GLY A 76 27.97 8.68 -14.46
CA GLY A 76 28.17 9.62 -15.56
C GLY A 76 27.07 10.69 -15.65
N PHE A 77 26.41 10.99 -14.53
CA PHE A 77 25.45 12.08 -14.39
C PHE A 77 26.03 13.14 -13.44
N SER A 78 25.51 14.36 -13.54
CA SER A 78 25.90 15.46 -12.67
C SER A 78 24.66 16.09 -12.07
N PHE A 79 24.78 16.60 -10.85
CA PHE A 79 23.74 17.44 -10.26
C PHE A 79 23.72 18.86 -10.83
N GLU A 80 24.76 19.29 -11.55
CA GLU A 80 24.79 20.60 -12.21
C GLU A 80 23.90 20.63 -13.47
N ASP A 81 23.75 19.49 -14.16
CA ASP A 81 22.85 19.34 -15.31
C ASP A 81 21.96 18.10 -15.14
N LEU A 82 20.72 18.34 -14.73
CA LEU A 82 19.72 17.30 -14.52
C LEU A 82 18.99 16.88 -15.81
N LYS A 83 19.24 17.54 -16.96
CA LYS A 83 18.57 17.21 -18.22
C LYS A 83 18.79 15.76 -18.66
N PRO A 84 20.00 15.17 -18.57
CA PRO A 84 20.21 13.78 -18.95
C PRO A 84 19.41 12.79 -18.10
N LEU A 85 19.21 13.07 -16.80
CA LEU A 85 18.40 12.23 -15.91
C LEU A 85 16.91 12.25 -16.31
N LYS A 86 16.38 13.43 -16.60
CA LYS A 86 15.01 13.58 -17.12
C LYS A 86 14.83 12.90 -18.48
N GLN A 87 15.83 12.99 -19.35
CA GLN A 87 15.80 12.35 -20.67
C GLN A 87 15.70 10.83 -20.57
N ILE A 88 16.30 10.20 -19.55
CA ILE A 88 16.19 8.75 -19.36
C ILE A 88 14.94 8.33 -18.58
N GLY A 89 14.22 9.24 -17.92
CA GLY A 89 12.94 8.95 -17.26
C GLY A 89 12.90 9.16 -15.76
N VAL A 90 13.96 9.69 -15.16
CA VAL A 90 13.94 10.10 -13.75
C VAL A 90 13.03 11.31 -13.60
N THR A 91 12.05 11.22 -12.70
CA THR A 91 11.11 12.33 -12.39
C THR A 91 11.35 12.93 -11.01
N GLY A 92 12.11 12.24 -10.15
CA GLY A 92 12.49 12.73 -8.83
C GLY A 92 13.81 12.16 -8.34
N LEU A 93 14.47 12.92 -7.45
CA LEU A 93 15.69 12.52 -6.78
C LEU A 93 15.50 12.62 -5.26
N ARG A 94 15.82 11.55 -4.54
CA ARG A 94 15.88 11.53 -3.08
C ARG A 94 17.30 11.81 -2.64
N MET A 95 17.47 12.90 -1.90
CA MET A 95 18.78 13.45 -1.55
C MET A 95 19.31 12.88 -0.24
N ASP A 96 20.63 12.69 -0.19
CA ASP A 96 21.36 12.32 1.02
C ASP A 96 21.87 13.56 1.80
N TYR A 97 22.54 13.31 2.93
CA TYR A 97 22.94 14.33 3.91
C TYR A 97 23.99 15.35 3.45
N HIS A 98 24.57 15.26 2.23
CA HIS A 98 25.70 16.10 1.83
C HIS A 98 25.32 17.25 0.88
N ILE A 99 24.04 17.62 0.81
CA ILE A 99 23.53 18.63 -0.13
C ILE A 99 22.93 19.80 0.65
N SER A 100 23.30 21.03 0.29
CA SER A 100 22.80 22.23 0.97
C SER A 100 21.34 22.54 0.61
N ASN A 101 20.63 23.18 1.54
CA ASN A 101 19.25 23.63 1.31
C ASN A 101 19.13 24.61 0.13
N GLN A 102 20.17 25.42 -0.15
CA GLN A 102 20.20 26.25 -1.35
C GLN A 102 20.19 25.43 -2.65
N GLN A 103 20.98 24.35 -2.73
CA GLN A 103 21.00 23.48 -3.91
C GLN A 103 19.66 22.73 -4.08
N ILE A 104 19.08 22.27 -2.97
CA ILE A 104 17.74 21.66 -2.98
C ILE A 104 16.71 22.65 -3.53
N ALA A 105 16.74 23.91 -3.09
CA ALA A 105 15.87 24.95 -3.60
C ALA A 105 16.06 25.15 -5.11
N ASP A 106 17.29 25.27 -5.61
CA ASP A 106 17.57 25.46 -7.03
C ASP A 106 17.10 24.28 -7.89
N TRP A 107 17.22 23.04 -7.39
CA TRP A 107 16.77 21.85 -8.12
C TRP A 107 15.27 21.61 -8.04
N SER A 108 14.59 22.06 -6.98
CA SER A 108 13.14 21.95 -6.86
C SER A 108 12.41 22.62 -8.04
N HIS A 109 12.97 23.71 -8.59
CA HIS A 109 12.45 24.36 -9.80
C HIS A 109 12.64 23.55 -11.09
N GLN A 110 13.36 22.43 -11.02
CA GLN A 110 13.69 21.59 -12.15
C GLN A 110 13.07 20.21 -12.03
N ILE A 111 13.17 19.55 -10.90
CA ILE A 111 12.74 18.16 -10.71
C ILE A 111 12.19 18.00 -9.29
N LYS A 112 11.36 16.97 -9.07
CA LYS A 112 10.93 16.62 -7.71
C LYS A 112 12.15 16.29 -6.85
N ILE A 113 12.20 16.85 -5.64
CA ILE A 113 13.23 16.56 -4.66
C ILE A 113 12.59 15.96 -3.42
N SER A 114 13.05 14.77 -3.05
CA SER A 114 12.64 14.12 -1.81
C SER A 114 13.68 14.36 -0.71
N LEU A 115 13.21 14.85 0.43
CA LEU A 115 13.97 14.97 1.67
C LEU A 115 13.59 13.84 2.64
N ASN A 116 14.47 13.52 3.58
CA ASN A 116 14.19 12.54 4.61
C ASN A 116 13.20 13.11 5.63
N ALA A 117 11.98 12.55 5.64
CA ALA A 117 10.90 12.97 6.51
C ALA A 117 11.27 12.89 8.00
N SER A 118 12.14 11.95 8.39
CA SER A 118 12.51 11.76 9.80
C SER A 118 13.48 12.81 10.33
N THR A 119 14.28 13.42 9.47
CA THR A 119 15.40 14.28 9.90
C THR A 119 15.23 15.75 9.55
N ILE A 120 14.38 16.09 8.59
CA ILE A 120 14.11 17.49 8.25
C ILE A 120 13.57 18.25 9.47
N THR A 121 14.14 19.42 9.72
CA THR A 121 13.86 20.29 10.87
C THR A 121 13.13 21.57 10.46
N ALA A 122 12.65 22.34 11.44
CA ALA A 122 12.06 23.65 11.16
C ALA A 122 13.08 24.65 10.60
N GLN A 123 14.35 24.53 10.99
CA GLN A 123 15.42 25.35 10.44
C GLN A 123 15.65 25.04 8.96
N ASP A 124 15.67 23.77 8.57
CA ASP A 124 15.80 23.39 7.16
C ASP A 124 14.67 23.97 6.30
N VAL A 125 13.44 23.93 6.82
CA VAL A 125 12.27 24.52 6.14
C VAL A 125 12.43 26.02 5.96
N GLN A 126 12.85 26.73 7.02
CA GLN A 126 13.11 28.17 6.92
C GLN A 126 14.20 28.48 5.88
N GLU A 127 15.30 27.73 5.88
CA GLU A 127 16.39 27.90 4.91
C GLU A 127 15.91 27.65 3.47
N LEU A 128 15.04 26.65 3.26
CA LEU A 128 14.41 26.37 1.95
C LEU A 128 13.46 27.50 1.51
N GLU A 129 12.69 28.08 2.42
CA GLU A 129 11.84 29.25 2.15
C GLU A 129 12.67 30.48 1.77
N GLU A 130 13.73 30.77 2.54
CA GLU A 130 14.66 31.87 2.28
C GLU A 130 15.37 31.70 0.93
N ALA A 131 15.75 30.46 0.59
CA ALA A 131 16.33 30.07 -0.69
C ALA A 131 15.29 30.02 -1.84
N LYS A 132 14.00 30.26 -1.56
CA LYS A 132 12.88 30.26 -2.51
C LYS A 132 12.68 28.91 -3.22
N ALA A 133 12.76 27.82 -2.48
CA ALA A 133 12.42 26.49 -2.99
C ALA A 133 10.96 26.43 -3.48
N ASP A 134 10.71 25.62 -4.52
CA ASP A 134 9.35 25.27 -4.95
C ASP A 134 8.83 24.09 -4.12
N PHE A 135 8.09 24.39 -3.06
CA PHE A 135 7.49 23.37 -2.18
C PHE A 135 6.49 22.44 -2.89
N THR A 136 5.95 22.82 -4.07
CA THR A 136 5.11 21.92 -4.87
C THR A 136 5.90 20.77 -5.50
N GLN A 137 7.22 20.91 -5.56
CA GLN A 137 8.19 19.91 -6.04
C GLN A 137 8.97 19.26 -4.88
N LEU A 138 8.67 19.60 -3.63
CA LEU A 138 9.31 19.00 -2.46
C LEU A 138 8.44 17.90 -1.84
N GLU A 139 9.05 16.73 -1.69
CA GLU A 139 8.45 15.58 -1.03
C GLU A 139 9.21 15.23 0.25
N ALA A 140 8.51 14.75 1.27
CA ALA A 140 9.11 14.25 2.50
C ALA A 140 8.89 12.73 2.57
N TRP A 141 9.95 11.96 2.33
CA TRP A 141 9.90 10.51 2.29
C TRP A 141 10.38 9.89 3.59
N HIS A 142 9.50 9.13 4.22
CA HIS A 142 9.88 8.29 5.36
C HIS A 142 10.76 7.13 4.91
N ASN A 143 11.56 6.60 5.83
CA ASN A 143 12.32 5.39 5.58
C ASN A 143 11.43 4.15 5.66
N TYR A 144 11.89 3.07 5.05
CA TYR A 144 11.49 1.72 5.42
C TYR A 144 12.52 1.12 6.39
N TYR A 145 12.10 0.11 7.15
CA TYR A 145 12.90 -0.48 8.23
C TYR A 145 13.04 -2.00 8.05
N PRO A 146 14.14 -2.48 7.44
CA PRO A 146 14.37 -3.91 7.20
C PRO A 146 14.56 -4.72 8.48
N ARG A 147 15.12 -4.11 9.53
CA ARG A 147 15.33 -4.76 10.82
C ARG A 147 14.02 -4.76 11.61
N PRO A 148 13.53 -5.93 12.06
CA PRO A 148 12.40 -5.98 12.98
C PRO A 148 12.59 -5.08 14.20
N GLU A 149 11.46 -4.62 14.75
CA GLU A 149 11.36 -3.80 15.97
C GLU A 149 11.90 -2.37 15.84
N THR A 150 12.24 -1.93 14.63
CA THR A 150 12.85 -0.60 14.39
C THR A 150 12.03 0.34 13.53
N GLY A 151 10.90 -0.14 12.99
CA GLY A 151 9.91 0.71 12.36
C GLY A 151 9.40 1.78 13.31
N LEU A 152 8.84 2.83 12.73
CA LEU A 152 8.38 3.98 13.49
C LEU A 152 7.15 3.63 14.34
N ASP A 153 7.04 4.35 15.45
CA ASP A 153 5.82 4.40 16.26
C ASP A 153 4.71 5.19 15.52
N TYR A 154 3.46 4.73 15.66
CA TYR A 154 2.31 5.32 15.01
C TYR A 154 2.04 6.77 15.46
N GLN A 155 2.12 7.06 16.77
CA GLN A 155 1.81 8.39 17.29
C GLN A 155 2.87 9.40 16.86
N TRP A 156 4.15 8.99 16.90
CA TRP A 156 5.25 9.79 16.39
C TRP A 156 5.07 10.10 14.89
N TYR A 157 4.76 9.07 14.09
CA TYR A 157 4.54 9.21 12.64
C TYR A 157 3.40 10.18 12.32
N ALA A 158 2.23 10.00 12.94
CA ALA A 158 1.08 10.87 12.74
C ALA A 158 1.36 12.32 13.15
N LYS A 159 2.13 12.53 14.23
CA LYS A 159 2.57 13.87 14.64
C LYS A 159 3.52 14.49 13.63
N LYS A 160 4.51 13.74 13.14
CA LYS A 160 5.49 14.22 12.16
C LYS A 160 4.82 14.55 10.82
N ASN A 161 3.88 13.72 10.36
CA ASN A 161 3.13 13.96 9.13
C ASN A 161 2.29 15.23 9.22
N ARG A 162 1.61 15.46 10.34
CA ARG A 162 0.85 16.70 10.53
C ARG A 162 1.72 17.94 10.40
N TRP A 163 2.88 17.93 11.07
CA TRP A 163 3.84 19.03 10.95
C TRP A 163 4.36 19.19 9.52
N LEU A 164 4.74 18.10 8.83
CA LEU A 164 5.20 18.15 7.43
C LEU A 164 4.11 18.71 6.49
N LYS A 165 2.85 18.34 6.72
CA LYS A 165 1.71 18.82 5.93
C LYS A 165 1.48 20.31 6.14
N GLU A 166 1.61 20.79 7.38
CA GLU A 166 1.57 22.21 7.72
C GLU A 166 2.70 23.01 7.04
N GLN A 167 3.87 22.38 6.81
CA GLN A 167 4.98 23.00 6.06
C GLN A 167 4.82 22.89 4.54
N GLY A 168 3.73 22.31 4.02
CA GLY A 168 3.45 22.25 2.58
C GLY A 168 4.12 21.11 1.82
N PHE A 169 4.71 20.11 2.50
CA PHE A 169 5.28 18.95 1.82
C PHE A 169 4.21 17.97 1.33
N THR A 170 4.51 17.31 0.22
CA THR A 170 3.88 16.02 -0.13
C THR A 170 4.56 14.91 0.67
N ILE A 171 3.80 14.07 1.37
CA ILE A 171 4.36 13.09 2.31
C ILE A 171 4.29 11.67 1.74
N GLN A 172 5.39 10.94 1.84
CA GLN A 172 5.49 9.54 1.39
C GLN A 172 5.79 8.58 2.55
N GLY A 173 5.20 7.38 2.52
CA GLY A 173 5.55 6.27 3.42
C GLY A 173 5.50 4.89 2.73
N PHE A 174 6.17 3.92 3.33
CA PHE A 174 6.29 2.55 2.83
C PHE A 174 5.43 1.55 3.62
N VAL A 175 4.82 0.61 2.89
CA VAL A 175 4.20 -0.60 3.43
C VAL A 175 4.96 -1.82 2.92
N PRO A 176 4.98 -2.95 3.66
CA PRO A 176 5.67 -4.13 3.18
C PRO A 176 4.94 -4.74 1.98
N GLY A 177 5.69 -5.41 1.11
CA GLY A 177 5.10 -6.32 0.12
C GLY A 177 4.87 -7.71 0.72
N ASP A 178 4.25 -8.58 -0.06
CA ASP A 178 3.99 -9.99 0.29
C ASP A 178 4.72 -10.99 -0.64
N LYS A 179 5.48 -10.47 -1.62
CA LYS A 179 6.39 -11.25 -2.49
C LYS A 179 7.74 -10.57 -2.62
N ASP A 180 8.74 -11.35 -3.03
CA ASP A 180 10.12 -10.90 -3.26
C ASP A 180 10.64 -9.97 -2.14
N LEU A 181 10.46 -10.43 -0.89
CA LEU A 181 10.86 -9.69 0.30
C LEU A 181 12.34 -9.35 0.21
N ARG A 182 12.70 -8.10 0.53
CA ARG A 182 14.09 -7.68 0.34
C ARG A 182 15.00 -8.32 1.39
N GLY A 183 16.08 -8.93 0.92
CA GLY A 183 17.18 -9.36 1.79
C GLY A 183 17.90 -8.19 2.48
N PRO A 184 18.80 -8.47 3.42
CA PRO A 184 19.21 -9.81 3.86
C PRO A 184 18.27 -10.42 4.92
N VAL A 185 17.31 -9.64 5.45
CA VAL A 185 16.50 -10.05 6.60
C VAL A 185 15.18 -10.72 6.19
N TYR A 186 14.62 -10.36 5.03
CA TYR A 186 13.37 -10.94 4.51
C TYR A 186 12.17 -10.81 5.47
N GLN A 187 12.10 -9.70 6.22
CA GLN A 187 11.04 -9.42 7.21
C GLN A 187 10.16 -8.22 6.81
N GLY A 188 10.08 -7.95 5.51
CA GLY A 188 9.34 -6.83 4.92
C GLY A 188 10.00 -5.46 5.17
N LEU A 189 9.56 -4.48 4.37
CA LEU A 189 10.05 -3.10 4.40
C LEU A 189 8.95 -2.08 4.78
N PRO A 190 8.39 -2.15 6.01
CA PRO A 190 7.41 -1.18 6.46
C PRO A 190 8.07 0.12 6.94
N THR A 191 7.32 1.23 6.90
CA THR A 191 7.64 2.46 7.65
C THR A 191 7.20 2.36 9.12
N LEU A 192 5.97 1.93 9.38
CA LEU A 192 5.46 1.72 10.74
C LEU A 192 5.73 0.30 11.21
N GLU A 193 6.23 0.11 12.43
CA GLU A 193 6.53 -1.24 12.92
C GLU A 193 5.29 -2.12 13.00
N LYS A 194 4.14 -1.53 13.38
CA LYS A 194 2.85 -2.24 13.45
C LYS A 194 2.36 -2.79 12.10
N HIS A 195 2.94 -2.35 10.97
CA HIS A 195 2.61 -2.86 9.64
C HIS A 195 3.43 -4.06 9.23
N ARG A 196 4.45 -4.44 10.02
CA ARG A 196 5.22 -5.66 9.76
C ARG A 196 4.30 -6.87 9.82
N ASN A 197 4.37 -7.71 8.78
CA ASN A 197 3.52 -8.90 8.61
C ASN A 197 2.01 -8.58 8.55
N ILE A 198 1.62 -7.34 8.27
CA ILE A 198 0.23 -6.96 8.01
C ILE A 198 -0.03 -6.95 6.51
N HIS A 199 -1.26 -7.27 6.14
CA HIS A 199 -1.73 -7.22 4.76
C HIS A 199 -1.39 -5.87 4.08
N PRO A 200 -0.72 -5.86 2.92
CA PRO A 200 -0.19 -4.62 2.31
C PRO A 200 -1.24 -3.54 2.09
N LEU A 201 -2.43 -3.89 1.57
CA LEU A 201 -3.51 -2.93 1.37
C LEU A 201 -4.07 -2.38 2.69
N ALA A 202 -4.16 -3.21 3.74
CA ALA A 202 -4.65 -2.75 5.04
C ALA A 202 -3.69 -1.72 5.66
N ALA A 203 -2.38 -2.00 5.59
CA ALA A 203 -1.33 -1.08 5.99
C ALA A 203 -1.37 0.22 5.15
N ALA A 204 -1.62 0.11 3.84
CA ALA A 204 -1.64 1.25 2.94
C ALA A 204 -2.80 2.21 3.22
N ILE A 205 -3.98 1.68 3.51
CA ILE A 205 -5.15 2.48 3.91
C ILE A 205 -4.88 3.18 5.25
N GLU A 206 -4.27 2.49 6.22
CA GLU A 206 -3.94 3.11 7.50
C GLU A 206 -2.88 4.23 7.35
N LEU A 207 -1.87 4.06 6.50
CA LEU A 207 -0.93 5.16 6.20
C LEU A 207 -1.64 6.35 5.56
N ALA A 208 -2.51 6.11 4.58
CA ALA A 208 -3.28 7.19 3.93
C ALA A 208 -4.13 7.97 4.95
N ALA A 209 -4.75 7.28 5.91
CA ALA A 209 -5.48 7.90 7.02
C ALA A 209 -4.57 8.74 7.95
N CYS A 210 -3.25 8.51 7.94
CA CYS A 210 -2.25 9.26 8.69
C CYS A 210 -1.65 10.45 7.90
N GLN A 211 -2.39 11.02 6.96
CA GLN A 211 -1.96 12.14 6.10
C GLN A 211 -0.77 11.83 5.20
N THR A 212 -0.60 10.55 4.83
CA THR A 212 0.38 10.13 3.83
C THR A 212 -0.22 10.24 2.44
N ASP A 213 0.36 11.06 1.58
CA ASP A 213 -0.13 11.33 0.23
C ASP A 213 0.26 10.21 -0.75
N LEU A 214 1.50 9.72 -0.60
CA LEU A 214 2.10 8.70 -1.46
C LEU A 214 2.43 7.46 -0.63
N VAL A 215 1.84 6.31 -0.96
CA VAL A 215 2.12 5.05 -0.27
C VAL A 215 2.80 4.08 -1.23
N TYR A 216 4.01 3.65 -0.88
CA TYR A 216 4.81 2.77 -1.74
C TYR A 216 4.95 1.38 -1.13
N ILE A 217 4.90 0.35 -1.97
CA ILE A 217 5.36 -0.98 -1.59
C ILE A 217 6.87 -0.95 -1.43
N GLY A 218 7.36 -1.23 -0.22
CA GLY A 218 8.78 -1.22 0.10
C GLY A 218 9.51 -2.42 -0.48
N ASP A 219 8.92 -3.61 -0.45
CA ASP A 219 9.55 -4.83 -0.96
C ASP A 219 9.51 -4.94 -2.50
N GLY A 220 10.20 -5.95 -3.04
CA GLY A 220 10.39 -6.12 -4.47
C GLY A 220 9.18 -6.66 -5.22
N GLY A 221 8.15 -7.14 -4.52
CA GLY A 221 7.03 -7.87 -5.12
C GLY A 221 5.71 -7.70 -4.34
N LEU A 222 4.62 -7.77 -5.11
CA LEU A 222 3.25 -7.84 -4.61
C LEU A 222 2.55 -9.00 -5.34
N SER A 223 1.81 -9.82 -4.63
CA SER A 223 1.03 -10.93 -5.20
C SER A 223 -0.04 -10.42 -6.18
N GLU A 224 -0.54 -11.32 -7.02
CA GLU A 224 -1.56 -10.97 -8.00
C GLU A 224 -2.87 -10.64 -7.32
N GLU A 225 -3.23 -11.44 -6.33
CA GLU A 225 -4.40 -11.27 -5.49
C GLU A 225 -4.40 -9.90 -4.80
N VAL A 226 -3.27 -9.51 -4.21
CA VAL A 226 -3.17 -8.21 -3.54
C VAL A 226 -3.17 -7.06 -4.55
N ARG A 227 -2.54 -7.20 -5.72
CA ARG A 227 -2.63 -6.20 -6.80
C ARG A 227 -4.07 -5.97 -7.25
N GLU A 228 -4.86 -7.03 -7.40
CA GLU A 228 -6.28 -6.91 -7.74
C GLU A 228 -7.04 -6.16 -6.65
N GLN A 229 -6.78 -6.43 -5.37
CA GLN A 229 -7.39 -5.69 -4.28
C GLN A 229 -7.06 -4.18 -4.32
N PHE A 230 -5.80 -3.81 -4.62
CA PHE A 230 -5.43 -2.41 -4.82
C PHE A 230 -6.16 -1.79 -6.03
N LEU A 231 -6.34 -2.53 -7.11
CA LEU A 231 -7.08 -2.07 -8.29
C LEU A 231 -8.55 -1.79 -7.95
N ILE A 232 -9.23 -2.76 -7.32
CA ILE A 232 -10.63 -2.64 -6.89
C ILE A 232 -10.79 -1.49 -5.89
N TYR A 233 -9.88 -1.36 -4.92
CA TYR A 233 -9.91 -0.25 -3.98
C TYR A 233 -9.83 1.11 -4.67
N GLN A 234 -8.95 1.26 -5.66
CA GLN A 234 -8.81 2.53 -6.39
C GLN A 234 -10.01 2.84 -7.27
N GLN A 235 -10.53 1.85 -8.01
CA GLN A 235 -11.60 2.05 -9.01
C GLN A 235 -12.99 2.12 -8.38
N GLU A 236 -13.28 1.25 -7.41
CA GLU A 236 -14.62 1.06 -6.85
C GLU A 236 -14.75 1.63 -5.43
N GLN A 237 -13.66 2.08 -4.81
CA GLN A 237 -13.62 2.46 -3.39
C GLN A 237 -14.18 1.33 -2.49
N SER A 238 -13.81 0.09 -2.83
CA SER A 238 -14.32 -1.14 -2.21
C SER A 238 -13.19 -2.05 -1.75
N ILE A 239 -13.39 -2.72 -0.62
CA ILE A 239 -12.46 -3.72 -0.08
C ILE A 239 -12.85 -5.11 -0.58
N LEU A 240 -12.02 -5.70 -1.44
CA LEU A 240 -12.21 -7.07 -1.91
C LEU A 240 -11.69 -8.08 -0.88
N LEU A 241 -12.54 -9.03 -0.50
CA LEU A 241 -12.26 -10.09 0.46
C LEU A 241 -12.55 -11.47 -0.16
N HIS A 242 -11.61 -12.39 0.05
CA HIS A 242 -11.70 -13.79 -0.30
C HIS A 242 -12.21 -14.63 0.87
N ILE A 243 -13.12 -15.55 0.57
CA ILE A 243 -13.74 -16.42 1.58
C ILE A 243 -13.51 -17.91 1.30
N ASP A 244 -13.30 -18.65 2.39
CA ASP A 244 -13.42 -20.11 2.44
C ASP A 244 -14.87 -20.48 2.76
N VAL A 245 -15.46 -21.33 1.92
CA VAL A 245 -16.86 -21.72 2.00
C VAL A 245 -17.06 -22.75 3.10
N ILE A 246 -18.04 -22.52 3.98
CA ILE A 246 -18.51 -23.48 4.99
C ILE A 246 -19.81 -24.13 4.53
N ASP A 247 -20.73 -23.31 4.01
CA ASP A 247 -22.03 -23.74 3.54
C ASP A 247 -22.19 -23.48 2.04
N HIS A 248 -21.98 -24.52 1.24
CA HIS A 248 -22.04 -24.40 -0.22
C HIS A 248 -23.43 -24.04 -0.77
N GLU A 249 -24.50 -24.32 -0.02
CA GLU A 249 -25.87 -24.05 -0.46
C GLU A 249 -26.23 -22.57 -0.27
N PHE A 250 -25.80 -21.97 0.85
CA PHE A 250 -26.15 -20.58 1.19
C PHE A 250 -25.04 -19.56 0.91
N CYS A 251 -23.84 -20.02 0.53
CA CYS A 251 -22.71 -19.12 0.24
C CYS A 251 -23.02 -18.12 -0.89
N GLU A 252 -23.75 -18.51 -1.94
CA GLU A 252 -24.07 -17.61 -3.05
C GLU A 252 -24.80 -16.33 -2.61
N TYR A 253 -25.63 -16.41 -1.57
CA TYR A 253 -26.40 -15.26 -1.09
C TYR A 253 -25.55 -14.21 -0.37
N VAL A 254 -24.34 -14.59 0.09
CA VAL A 254 -23.40 -13.67 0.74
C VAL A 254 -22.29 -13.17 -0.17
N LEU A 255 -22.24 -13.59 -1.43
CA LEU A 255 -21.24 -13.09 -2.38
C LEU A 255 -21.63 -11.72 -2.96
N GLY A 256 -20.66 -11.09 -3.61
CA GLY A 256 -20.85 -9.85 -4.35
C GLY A 256 -20.64 -8.61 -3.50
N ASN A 257 -21.30 -7.52 -3.88
CA ASN A 257 -21.06 -6.18 -3.32
C ASN A 257 -21.93 -5.92 -2.08
N HIS A 258 -21.31 -5.28 -1.09
CA HIS A 258 -21.92 -4.89 0.16
C HIS A 258 -21.43 -3.51 0.59
N THR A 259 -22.26 -2.79 1.31
CA THR A 259 -21.88 -1.59 2.05
C THR A 259 -22.08 -1.85 3.54
N ASN A 260 -21.05 -1.60 4.35
CA ASN A 260 -21.23 -1.65 5.81
C ASN A 260 -22.19 -0.53 6.23
N ARG A 261 -23.10 -0.83 7.16
CA ARG A 261 -24.07 0.15 7.65
C ARG A 261 -23.39 1.41 8.21
N GLN A 262 -24.10 2.54 8.13
CA GLN A 262 -23.63 3.84 8.65
C GLN A 262 -23.53 3.85 10.18
N ASP A 263 -24.42 3.12 10.85
CA ASP A 263 -24.35 2.83 12.28
C ASP A 263 -23.37 1.67 12.53
N ASP A 264 -22.06 1.98 12.51
CA ASP A 264 -20.99 0.98 12.61
C ASP A 264 -21.05 0.21 13.93
N ALA A 265 -21.14 -1.12 13.82
CA ALA A 265 -21.21 -1.99 14.97
C ALA A 265 -19.79 -2.35 15.45
N ARG A 266 -19.64 -2.40 16.78
CA ARG A 266 -18.38 -2.75 17.44
C ARG A 266 -17.88 -4.14 17.05
N ASP A 267 -18.80 -5.09 16.91
CA ASP A 267 -18.50 -6.53 16.88
C ASP A 267 -18.60 -7.16 15.49
N VAL A 268 -19.35 -6.55 14.57
CA VAL A 268 -19.66 -7.09 13.25
C VAL A 268 -19.73 -5.99 12.21
N LEU A 269 -19.35 -6.31 10.97
CA LEU A 269 -19.76 -5.58 9.78
C LEU A 269 -21.16 -6.05 9.42
N ARG A 270 -22.06 -5.12 9.07
CA ARG A 270 -23.45 -5.42 8.75
C ARG A 270 -23.74 -4.94 7.34
N SER A 271 -24.10 -5.86 6.46
CA SER A 271 -24.46 -5.52 5.08
C SER A 271 -25.77 -4.71 5.04
N ALA A 272 -25.68 -3.44 4.63
CA ALA A 272 -26.86 -2.61 4.42
C ALA A 272 -27.70 -3.09 3.22
N ASP A 273 -27.07 -3.75 2.25
CA ASP A 273 -27.69 -4.19 1.01
C ASP A 273 -28.44 -5.51 1.12
N ALA A 274 -28.15 -6.29 2.17
CA ALA A 274 -28.75 -7.62 2.36
C ALA A 274 -30.29 -7.55 2.33
N ARG A 275 -30.88 -6.52 2.95
CA ARG A 275 -32.34 -6.32 3.01
C ARG A 275 -33.01 -6.06 1.66
N PHE A 276 -32.24 -5.72 0.63
CA PHE A 276 -32.74 -5.47 -0.72
C PHE A 276 -32.58 -6.67 -1.66
N ARG A 277 -31.91 -7.73 -1.20
CA ARG A 277 -31.76 -8.98 -1.95
C ARG A 277 -33.00 -9.84 -1.75
N GLU A 278 -33.39 -10.59 -2.78
CA GLU A 278 -34.36 -11.68 -2.62
C GLU A 278 -33.68 -12.79 -1.82
N ILE A 279 -34.04 -12.89 -0.54
CA ILE A 279 -33.46 -13.88 0.36
C ILE A 279 -34.46 -15.04 0.51
N PRO A 280 -34.05 -16.28 0.24
CA PRO A 280 -34.91 -17.44 0.44
C PRO A 280 -35.18 -17.65 1.93
N TYR A 281 -36.03 -18.61 2.25
CA TYR A 281 -36.10 -19.12 3.62
C TYR A 281 -34.75 -19.73 4.03
N ILE A 282 -34.26 -19.37 5.22
CA ILE A 282 -32.95 -19.79 5.74
C ILE A 282 -33.17 -20.69 6.97
N PRO A 283 -33.07 -22.03 6.84
CA PRO A 283 -33.21 -22.95 7.96
C PRO A 283 -31.99 -22.86 8.90
N VAL A 284 -32.13 -23.39 10.12
CA VAL A 284 -30.99 -23.54 11.04
C VAL A 284 -29.96 -24.51 10.45
N ARG A 285 -28.69 -24.11 10.46
CA ARG A 285 -27.55 -24.92 9.96
C ARG A 285 -26.40 -24.89 10.96
N ASP A 286 -25.20 -24.49 10.54
CA ASP A 286 -24.03 -24.38 11.41
C ASP A 286 -24.10 -23.12 12.28
N THR A 287 -24.41 -23.29 13.56
CA THR A 287 -24.63 -22.20 14.54
C THR A 287 -23.55 -22.13 15.64
N ASN A 288 -22.39 -22.74 15.38
CA ASN A 288 -21.28 -22.79 16.33
C ASN A 288 -20.61 -21.42 16.55
N GLU A 289 -19.56 -21.38 17.38
CA GLU A 289 -18.77 -20.16 17.64
C GLU A 289 -18.33 -19.45 16.36
N ARG A 290 -18.40 -18.12 16.36
CA ARG A 290 -18.10 -17.27 15.20
C ARG A 290 -16.76 -16.59 15.43
N LYS A 291 -15.67 -17.18 14.94
CA LYS A 291 -14.32 -16.59 15.01
C LYS A 291 -14.22 -15.35 14.13
N LYS A 292 -13.30 -14.42 14.43
CA LYS A 292 -13.03 -13.24 13.58
C LYS A 292 -12.96 -13.64 12.09
N GLY A 293 -13.67 -12.87 11.25
CA GLY A 293 -13.83 -13.12 9.83
C GLY A 293 -14.93 -14.11 9.45
N SER A 294 -15.66 -14.70 10.41
CA SER A 294 -16.83 -15.52 10.08
C SER A 294 -17.86 -14.68 9.33
N VAL A 295 -18.24 -15.13 8.14
CA VAL A 295 -19.35 -14.59 7.36
C VAL A 295 -20.60 -15.37 7.73
N THR A 296 -21.63 -14.64 8.12
CA THR A 296 -22.82 -15.20 8.74
C THR A 296 -24.08 -14.70 8.08
N LEU A 297 -25.12 -15.53 8.18
CA LEU A 297 -26.44 -15.29 7.64
C LEU A 297 -27.48 -15.64 8.71
N ASP A 298 -28.25 -14.66 9.16
CA ASP A 298 -29.28 -14.87 10.18
C ASP A 298 -30.37 -15.81 9.66
N ASN A 299 -30.70 -16.85 10.43
CA ASN A 299 -31.65 -17.90 10.04
C ASN A 299 -33.07 -17.58 10.52
N GLU A 300 -34.03 -18.47 10.24
CA GLU A 300 -35.44 -18.36 10.65
C GLU A 300 -35.62 -18.07 12.16
N LYS A 301 -34.67 -18.54 12.97
CA LYS A 301 -34.43 -18.25 14.40
C LYS A 301 -34.59 -16.77 14.74
N TYR A 302 -34.11 -15.91 13.84
CA TYR A 302 -33.96 -14.47 14.06
C TYR A 302 -35.16 -13.65 13.57
N CYS A 303 -36.25 -14.30 13.16
CA CYS A 303 -37.52 -13.68 12.79
C CYS A 303 -37.32 -12.53 11.77
N ARG A 304 -37.64 -11.29 12.13
CA ARG A 304 -37.50 -10.11 11.25
C ARG A 304 -36.07 -9.83 10.77
N TYR A 305 -35.07 -10.43 11.41
CA TYR A 305 -33.67 -10.29 11.04
C TYR A 305 -33.18 -11.43 10.15
N MET A 306 -34.01 -12.47 9.89
CA MET A 306 -33.66 -13.54 8.96
C MET A 306 -33.18 -12.94 7.64
N GLY A 307 -32.00 -13.38 7.19
CA GLY A 307 -31.35 -12.87 6.00
C GLY A 307 -30.34 -11.74 6.22
N GLU A 308 -30.18 -11.23 7.43
CA GLU A 308 -29.10 -10.27 7.71
C GLU A 308 -27.73 -10.94 7.48
N ILE A 309 -26.88 -10.28 6.68
CA ILE A 309 -25.53 -10.75 6.38
C ILE A 309 -24.54 -9.95 7.22
N GLN A 310 -23.68 -10.67 7.94
CA GLN A 310 -22.67 -10.05 8.81
C GLN A 310 -21.29 -10.70 8.63
N ILE A 311 -20.24 -9.91 8.88
CA ILE A 311 -18.87 -10.43 9.05
C ILE A 311 -18.39 -10.08 10.45
N THR A 312 -17.93 -11.06 11.21
CA THR A 312 -17.46 -10.83 12.58
C THR A 312 -16.09 -10.13 12.64
N LYS A 313 -15.99 -9.05 13.43
CA LYS A 313 -14.73 -8.29 13.66
C LYS A 313 -13.89 -8.86 14.81
N ARG A 314 -14.47 -9.77 15.59
CA ARG A 314 -13.88 -10.45 16.75
C ARG A 314 -14.55 -11.79 16.96
N ASP A 315 -13.99 -12.61 17.83
CA ASP A 315 -14.62 -13.86 18.25
C ASP A 315 -15.93 -13.59 19.01
N LEU A 316 -16.99 -14.27 18.57
CA LEU A 316 -18.31 -14.25 19.17
C LEU A 316 -18.77 -15.67 19.53
N PRO A 317 -19.57 -15.84 20.59
CA PRO A 317 -20.08 -17.14 20.97
C PRO A 317 -21.02 -17.73 19.91
N ALA A 318 -21.29 -19.03 20.03
CA ALA A 318 -22.35 -19.69 19.28
C ALA A 318 -23.70 -18.98 19.49
N ASP A 319 -24.53 -18.95 18.45
CA ASP A 319 -25.88 -18.40 18.49
C ASP A 319 -26.78 -19.23 17.56
N GLU A 320 -27.77 -19.92 18.13
CA GLU A 320 -28.66 -20.82 17.40
C GLU A 320 -29.46 -20.14 16.28
N LYS A 321 -29.49 -18.80 16.25
CA LYS A 321 -30.20 -17.99 15.27
C LYS A 321 -29.30 -17.52 14.11
N VAL A 322 -28.00 -17.81 14.15
CA VAL A 322 -27.01 -17.25 13.22
C VAL A 322 -26.23 -18.38 12.56
N ASN A 323 -26.41 -18.56 11.24
CA ASN A 323 -25.65 -19.55 10.49
C ASN A 323 -24.27 -19.00 10.10
N ARG A 324 -23.22 -19.82 10.21
CA ARG A 324 -21.91 -19.58 9.59
C ARG A 324 -21.94 -20.12 8.17
N VAL A 325 -21.74 -19.26 7.18
CA VAL A 325 -21.79 -19.66 5.77
C VAL A 325 -20.43 -19.68 5.11
N ALA A 326 -19.49 -18.88 5.60
CA ALA A 326 -18.12 -18.84 5.12
C ALA A 326 -17.20 -18.17 6.15
N ARG A 327 -15.91 -18.09 5.85
CA ARG A 327 -14.94 -17.32 6.63
C ARG A 327 -14.00 -16.57 5.69
N VAL A 328 -13.76 -15.30 5.98
CA VAL A 328 -12.69 -14.51 5.33
C VAL A 328 -11.35 -15.19 5.61
N ILE A 329 -10.50 -15.31 4.59
CA ILE A 329 -9.21 -15.97 4.75
C ILE A 329 -8.33 -15.24 5.77
N GLU A 330 -7.44 -16.00 6.41
CA GLU A 330 -6.66 -15.52 7.56
C GLU A 330 -5.78 -14.32 7.19
N GLU A 331 -5.20 -14.34 5.98
CA GLU A 331 -4.31 -13.29 5.48
C GLU A 331 -5.01 -11.93 5.32
N GLU A 332 -6.33 -11.93 5.15
CA GLU A 332 -7.15 -10.74 4.86
C GLU A 332 -7.94 -10.23 6.05
N LEU A 333 -7.89 -10.92 7.20
CA LEU A 333 -8.52 -10.43 8.43
C LEU A 333 -8.12 -9.00 8.83
N PRO A 334 -6.88 -8.50 8.57
CA PRO A 334 -6.54 -7.10 8.81
C PRO A 334 -7.35 -6.11 7.98
N LEU A 335 -7.86 -6.49 6.80
CA LEU A 335 -8.69 -5.61 5.98
C LEU A 335 -10.05 -5.30 6.62
N LEU A 336 -10.55 -6.19 7.50
CA LEU A 336 -11.80 -5.97 8.23
C LEU A 336 -11.76 -4.72 9.12
N GLU A 337 -10.57 -4.33 9.56
CA GLU A 337 -10.38 -3.13 10.39
C GLU A 337 -10.47 -1.84 9.57
N GLN A 338 -10.36 -1.92 8.24
CA GLN A 338 -10.47 -0.80 7.30
C GLN A 338 -11.90 -0.62 6.78
N ILE A 339 -12.83 -1.52 7.11
CA ILE A 339 -14.25 -1.43 6.72
C ILE A 339 -15.02 -0.74 7.84
N HIS A 340 -15.10 0.58 7.76
CA HIS A 340 -15.83 1.43 8.71
C HIS A 340 -17.27 1.68 8.25
N ALA A 341 -17.99 2.59 8.94
CA ALA A 341 -19.32 3.04 8.54
C ALA A 341 -19.35 3.44 7.05
N GLY A 342 -20.26 2.85 6.28
CA GLY A 342 -20.47 3.22 4.87
C GLY A 342 -19.40 2.74 3.89
N VAL A 343 -18.36 2.04 4.33
CA VAL A 343 -17.33 1.51 3.43
C VAL A 343 -17.89 0.32 2.64
N ASN A 344 -17.61 0.31 1.34
CA ASN A 344 -17.96 -0.79 0.45
C ASN A 344 -16.98 -1.96 0.61
N PHE A 345 -17.49 -3.18 0.53
CA PHE A 345 -16.70 -4.38 0.49
C PHE A 345 -17.33 -5.40 -0.46
N LYS A 346 -16.50 -6.29 -1.00
CA LYS A 346 -16.90 -7.31 -1.96
C LYS A 346 -16.44 -8.68 -1.49
N LEU A 347 -17.33 -9.66 -1.48
CA LEU A 347 -17.02 -11.03 -1.11
C LEU A 347 -16.95 -11.92 -2.35
N ILE A 348 -15.83 -12.61 -2.53
CA ILE A 348 -15.63 -13.61 -3.59
C ILE A 348 -15.08 -14.91 -3.00
N LYS A 349 -15.38 -16.03 -3.63
CA LYS A 349 -14.78 -17.31 -3.24
C LYS A 349 -13.29 -17.28 -3.56
N LYS A 350 -12.47 -17.83 -2.67
CA LYS A 350 -11.07 -18.11 -3.00
C LYS A 350 -11.01 -19.14 -4.12
N GLU A 351 -10.41 -18.78 -5.25
CA GLU A 351 -10.14 -19.75 -6.30
C GLU A 351 -9.13 -20.77 -5.78
N LYS A 352 -9.49 -22.06 -5.78
CA LYS A 352 -8.50 -23.11 -5.55
C LYS A 352 -7.62 -23.15 -6.78
N LYS A 353 -6.39 -22.64 -6.69
CA LYS A 353 -5.39 -22.85 -7.75
C LYS A 353 -5.30 -24.36 -8.00
N ALA A 354 -5.65 -24.77 -9.21
CA ALA A 354 -5.39 -26.13 -9.65
C ALA A 354 -3.87 -26.30 -9.66
N ASN A 355 -3.36 -27.16 -8.79
CA ASN A 355 -1.93 -27.53 -8.76
C ASN A 355 -1.49 -28.17 -10.07
#